data_AF-A0A2R4XNY2-F1
#
_entry.id   AF-A0A2R4XNY2-F1
#
_cell.length_a   1.000
_cell.length_b   1.000
_cell.length_c   1.000
_cell.angle_alpha   90.00
_cell.angle_beta   90.00
_cell.angle_gamma   90.00
#
_symmetry.space_group_name_H-M   'P 1'
#
loop_
_entity.id
_entity.type
_entity.pdbx_description
1 polymer ?
#
loop_
_entity_poly.entity_id
_entity_poly.type
_entity_poly.pdbx_seq_one_letter_code
_entity_poly.pdbx_strand_id
1 'polypeptide(L)'
;MLMKPSGTEIVVIALLLGFGVLLAHGWPDGGNIWPALSAISTFVASLVALYFGLRDQRRVSSEIRNRSILEASAAIPCVKQCIKRVEDAARWLRVCGLPDATQAICYSACSASVSSALALMNAIEIRSLVHFDPSVATRIATLTGALLAINNDIEANVGIKNWDTPVFESRFNSWESDLSAISAELRVISQDIERLIERSS
;
A
#
# COMPACT_ATOMS: atom_id res chain seq x y z
N MET A 1 -7.17 15.03 -31.52
CA MET A 1 -5.98 15.22 -30.66
C MET A 1 -6.44 15.10 -29.21
N LEU A 2 -6.25 13.95 -28.58
CA LEU A 2 -6.49 13.81 -27.14
C LEU A 2 -5.33 14.49 -26.42
N MET A 3 -5.63 15.59 -25.70
CA MET A 3 -4.65 16.30 -24.87
C MET A 3 -4.10 15.31 -23.85
N LYS A 4 -2.77 15.21 -23.79
CA LYS A 4 -2.06 14.46 -22.76
C LYS A 4 -2.40 15.15 -21.43
N PRO A 5 -3.00 14.45 -20.45
CA PRO A 5 -3.44 15.11 -19.23
C PRO A 5 -2.26 15.80 -18.58
N SER A 6 -2.45 17.06 -18.18
CA SER A 6 -1.41 17.79 -17.48
C SER A 6 -1.15 17.12 -16.13
N GLY A 7 0.09 17.15 -15.64
CA GLY A 7 0.45 16.49 -14.39
C GLY A 7 -0.43 16.87 -13.19
N THR A 8 -0.99 18.08 -13.21
CA THR A 8 -1.96 18.60 -12.26
C THR A 8 -3.28 17.83 -12.29
N GLU A 9 -3.75 17.42 -13.48
CA GLU A 9 -4.99 16.65 -13.64
C GLU A 9 -4.86 15.26 -13.03
N ILE A 10 -3.69 14.62 -13.13
CA ILE A 10 -3.46 13.29 -12.53
C ILE A 10 -3.47 13.36 -11.00
N VAL A 11 -2.85 14.38 -10.41
CA VAL A 11 -2.86 14.60 -8.95
C VAL A 11 -4.26 14.95 -8.46
N VAL A 12 -4.99 15.78 -9.18
CA VAL A 12 -6.39 16.10 -8.88
C VAL A 12 -7.27 14.86 -9.02
N ILE A 13 -7.07 14.02 -10.05
CA ILE A 13 -7.79 12.75 -10.20
C ILE A 13 -7.45 11.79 -9.04
N ALA A 14 -6.19 11.68 -8.62
CA ALA A 14 -5.79 10.83 -7.50
C ALA A 14 -6.35 11.34 -6.15
N LEU A 15 -6.36 12.66 -5.94
CA LEU A 15 -7.02 13.30 -4.80
C LEU A 15 -8.53 13.08 -4.81
N LEU A 16 -9.18 13.21 -5.97
CA LEU A 16 -10.61 12.99 -6.14
C LEU A 16 -10.99 11.51 -6.01
N LEU A 17 -10.12 10.58 -6.42
CA LEU A 17 -10.31 9.14 -6.20
C LEU A 17 -10.13 8.79 -4.72
N GLY A 18 -9.09 9.32 -4.06
CA GLY A 18 -8.90 9.15 -2.61
C GLY A 18 -10.05 9.73 -1.78
N PHE A 19 -10.57 10.90 -2.18
CA PHE A 19 -11.73 11.54 -1.56
C PHE A 19 -13.06 10.87 -1.93
N GLY A 20 -13.18 10.31 -3.14
CA GLY A 20 -14.34 9.54 -3.58
C GLY A 20 -14.47 8.21 -2.83
N VAL A 21 -13.34 7.55 -2.53
CA VAL A 21 -13.31 6.36 -1.67
C VAL A 21 -13.75 6.71 -0.25
N LEU A 22 -13.33 7.87 0.29
CA LEU A 22 -13.77 8.38 1.59
C LEU A 22 -15.28 8.63 1.67
N LEU A 23 -15.89 9.20 0.63
CA LEU A 23 -17.32 9.49 0.60
C LEU A 23 -18.19 8.25 0.33
N ALA A 24 -17.68 7.29 -0.44
CA ALA A 24 -18.43 6.09 -0.82
C ALA A 24 -18.60 5.07 0.32
N HIS A 25 -17.71 5.07 1.32
CA HIS A 25 -17.66 4.02 2.35
C HIS A 25 -18.35 4.37 3.67
N GLY A 26 -19.14 5.46 3.74
CA GLY A 26 -20.08 5.73 4.84
C GLY A 26 -19.51 5.56 6.25
N TRP A 27 -19.07 6.66 6.88
CA TRP A 27 -18.46 6.61 8.21
C TRP A 27 -19.36 5.92 9.24
N PRO A 28 -18.89 4.85 9.91
CA PRO A 28 -19.62 4.31 11.04
C PRO A 28 -19.59 5.31 12.20
N ASP A 29 -20.78 5.66 12.69
CA ASP A 29 -20.97 6.55 13.83
C ASP A 29 -20.14 6.06 15.04
N GLY A 30 -19.09 6.82 15.41
CA GLY A 30 -18.33 6.62 16.65
C GLY A 30 -16.92 6.01 16.52
N GLY A 31 -16.41 5.74 15.32
CA GLY A 31 -15.03 5.24 15.12
C GLY A 31 -13.95 6.33 15.23
N ASN A 32 -12.78 5.97 15.79
CA ASN A 32 -11.62 6.87 15.87
C ASN A 32 -11.04 7.13 14.47
N ILE A 33 -11.21 8.35 13.97
CA ILE A 33 -10.88 8.76 12.58
C ILE A 33 -9.37 8.96 12.31
N TRP A 34 -8.57 9.11 13.36
CA TRP A 34 -7.18 9.54 13.25
C TRP A 34 -6.25 8.57 12.48
N PRO A 35 -6.34 7.24 12.62
CA PRO A 35 -5.49 6.30 11.87
C PRO A 35 -5.74 6.34 10.35
N ALA A 36 -7.01 6.37 9.94
CA ALA A 36 -7.39 6.45 8.53
C ALA A 36 -6.93 7.77 7.89
N LEU A 37 -7.13 8.91 8.57
CA LEU A 37 -6.65 10.22 8.10
C LEU A 37 -5.13 10.28 8.00
N SER A 38 -4.42 9.71 8.99
CA SER A 38 -2.96 9.63 8.97
C SER A 38 -2.48 8.85 7.75
N ALA A 39 -3.04 7.65 7.51
CA ALA A 39 -2.66 6.81 6.39
C ALA A 39 -2.96 7.45 5.02
N ILE A 40 -4.09 8.15 4.89
CA ILE A 40 -4.44 8.90 3.68
C ILE A 40 -3.47 10.06 3.44
N SER A 41 -3.12 10.81 4.49
CA SER A 41 -2.18 11.93 4.37
C SER A 41 -0.81 11.46 3.87
N THR A 42 -0.34 10.31 4.36
CA THR A 42 0.93 9.73 3.92
C THR A 42 0.85 9.21 2.49
N PHE A 43 -0.25 8.59 2.11
CA PHE A 43 -0.47 8.17 0.72
C PHE A 43 -0.48 9.34 -0.26
N VAL A 44 -1.16 10.43 0.08
CA VAL A 44 -1.16 11.66 -0.72
C VAL A 44 0.24 12.27 -0.80
N ALA A 45 0.98 12.32 0.31
CA ALA A 45 2.36 12.79 0.31
C ALA A 45 3.27 11.95 -0.61
N SER A 46 3.09 10.62 -0.59
CA SER A 46 3.76 9.66 -1.46
C SER A 46 3.45 9.89 -2.96
N LEU A 47 2.20 10.19 -3.31
CA LEU A 47 1.81 10.53 -4.69
C LEU A 47 2.38 11.89 -5.14
N VAL A 48 2.37 12.87 -4.26
CA VAL A 48 2.96 14.19 -4.53
C VAL A 48 4.48 14.06 -4.73
N ALA A 49 5.15 13.28 -3.89
CA ALA A 49 6.57 12.97 -4.03
C ALA A 49 6.88 12.24 -5.35
N LEU A 50 6.05 11.25 -5.73
CA LEU A 50 6.14 10.56 -7.01
C LEU A 50 6.02 11.55 -8.18
N TYR A 51 5.02 12.43 -8.14
CA TYR A 51 4.78 13.41 -9.19
C TYR A 51 5.96 14.38 -9.38
N PHE A 52 6.42 15.00 -8.29
CA PHE A 52 7.55 15.93 -8.37
C PHE A 52 8.85 15.22 -8.76
N GLY A 53 9.09 14.01 -8.24
CA GLY A 53 10.22 13.19 -8.65
C GLY A 53 10.22 12.89 -10.16
N LEU A 54 9.07 12.51 -10.72
CA LEU A 54 8.92 12.21 -12.14
C LEU A 54 9.15 13.45 -13.00
N ARG A 55 8.69 14.62 -12.53
CA ARG A 55 8.90 15.90 -13.21
C ARG A 55 10.37 16.31 -13.24
N ASP A 56 11.10 16.07 -12.15
CA ASP A 56 12.48 16.51 -11.97
C ASP A 56 13.56 15.54 -12.50
N GLN A 57 13.16 14.41 -13.10
CA GLN A 57 14.10 13.39 -13.63
C GLN A 57 15.12 13.91 -14.65
N ARG A 58 14.90 15.07 -15.27
CA ARG A 58 15.83 15.65 -16.26
C ARG A 58 17.09 16.26 -15.64
N ARG A 59 17.21 16.35 -14.31
CA ARG A 59 18.35 17.00 -13.60
C ARG A 59 18.92 16.14 -12.47
N VAL A 60 19.12 14.84 -12.71
CA VAL A 60 19.75 13.95 -11.71
C VAL A 60 21.27 14.03 -11.85
N SER A 61 21.94 14.60 -10.85
CA SER A 61 23.41 14.56 -10.74
C SER A 61 23.90 13.17 -10.29
N SER A 62 25.18 12.87 -10.49
CA SER A 62 25.80 11.64 -9.99
C SER A 62 25.70 11.49 -8.47
N GLU A 63 25.71 12.61 -7.73
CA GLU A 63 25.55 12.64 -6.28
C GLU A 63 24.13 12.24 -5.84
N ILE A 64 23.11 12.75 -6.54
CA ILE A 64 21.72 12.35 -6.31
C ILE A 64 21.55 10.86 -6.60
N ARG A 65 22.11 10.36 -7.71
CA ARG A 65 22.03 8.94 -8.07
C ARG A 65 22.64 8.03 -6.99
N ASN A 66 23.83 8.37 -6.48
CA ASN A 66 24.49 7.58 -5.43
C ASN A 66 23.70 7.57 -4.12
N ARG A 67 23.10 8.72 -3.75
CA ARG A 67 22.20 8.80 -2.60
C ARG A 67 20.94 7.94 -2.80
N SER A 68 20.35 7.97 -3.99
CA SER A 68 19.18 7.17 -4.32
C SER A 68 19.46 5.66 -4.29
N ILE A 69 20.68 5.21 -4.61
CA ILE A 69 21.08 3.79 -4.47
C ILE A 69 21.14 3.39 -2.98
N LEU A 70 21.69 4.23 -2.11
CA LEU A 70 21.73 3.99 -0.67
C LEU A 70 20.32 3.93 -0.07
N GLU A 71 19.45 4.85 -0.46
CA GLU A 71 18.05 4.90 -0.02
C GLU A 71 17.24 3.71 -0.57
N ALA A 72 17.46 3.29 -1.82
CA ALA A 72 16.87 2.08 -2.38
C ALA A 72 17.34 0.80 -1.65
N SER A 73 18.61 0.74 -1.27
CA SER A 73 19.16 -0.37 -0.47
C SER A 73 18.52 -0.46 0.91
N ALA A 74 18.27 0.70 1.54
CA ALA A 74 17.56 0.78 2.82
C ALA A 74 16.07 0.41 2.71
N ALA A 75 15.46 0.53 1.53
CA ALA A 75 14.08 0.13 1.28
C ALA A 75 13.89 -1.39 1.20
N ILE A 76 14.91 -2.17 0.82
CA ILE A 76 14.77 -3.64 0.66
C ILE A 76 14.32 -4.33 1.95
N PRO A 77 14.94 -4.10 3.13
CA PRO A 77 14.45 -4.66 4.39
C PRO A 77 12.99 -4.30 4.69
N CYS A 78 12.58 -3.06 4.40
CA CYS A 78 11.19 -2.61 4.58
C CYS A 78 10.23 -3.36 3.65
N VAL A 79 10.56 -3.53 2.38
CA VAL A 79 9.77 -4.31 1.41
C VAL A 79 9.66 -5.78 1.85
N LYS A 80 10.77 -6.40 2.28
CA LYS A 80 10.79 -7.79 2.78
C LYS A 80 9.94 -7.96 4.04
N GLN A 81 10.01 -7.01 4.96
CA GLN A 81 9.18 -7.04 6.16
C GLN A 81 7.70 -6.79 5.83
N CYS A 82 7.41 -5.92 4.86
CA CYS A 82 6.05 -5.70 4.35
C CYS A 82 5.46 -6.99 3.76
N ILE A 83 6.21 -7.71 2.91
CA ILE A 83 5.81 -9.01 2.36
C ILE A 83 5.38 -9.96 3.49
N LYS A 84 6.20 -10.08 4.53
CA LYS A 84 5.89 -10.93 5.68
C LYS A 84 4.59 -10.52 6.37
N ARG A 85 4.36 -9.22 6.55
CA ARG A 85 3.12 -8.71 7.18
C ARG A 85 1.88 -8.96 6.32
N VAL A 86 2.00 -8.80 5.00
CA VAL A 86 0.92 -9.11 4.04
C VAL A 86 0.60 -10.61 4.05
N GLU A 87 1.63 -11.46 4.07
CA GLU A 87 1.46 -12.92 4.20
C GLU A 87 0.84 -13.33 5.53
N ASP A 88 1.26 -12.71 6.64
CA ASP A 88 0.67 -12.94 7.96
C ASP A 88 -0.81 -12.52 7.97
N ALA A 89 -1.17 -11.40 7.32
CA ALA A 89 -2.56 -10.97 7.18
C ALA A 89 -3.40 -11.98 6.40
N ALA A 90 -2.90 -12.47 5.26
CA ALA A 90 -3.58 -13.51 4.46
C ALA A 90 -3.70 -14.83 5.24
N ARG A 91 -2.70 -15.19 6.05
CA ARG A 91 -2.76 -16.35 6.93
C ARG A 91 -3.85 -16.19 7.99
N TRP A 92 -3.92 -15.01 8.63
CA TRP A 92 -4.96 -14.73 9.62
C TRP A 92 -6.35 -14.80 9.03
N LEU A 93 -6.52 -14.31 7.79
CA LEU A 93 -7.76 -14.54 7.06
C LEU A 93 -8.07 -16.03 7.03
N ARG A 94 -7.21 -16.88 6.43
CA ARG A 94 -7.49 -18.34 6.36
C ARG A 94 -7.90 -18.97 7.69
N VAL A 95 -7.33 -18.51 8.80
CA VAL A 95 -7.71 -18.95 10.15
C VAL A 95 -9.11 -18.47 10.53
N CYS A 96 -9.52 -17.24 10.22
CA CYS A 96 -10.90 -16.75 10.42
C CYS A 96 -11.96 -17.63 9.73
N GLY A 97 -11.61 -18.27 8.61
CA GLY A 97 -12.50 -19.15 7.85
C GLY A 97 -12.70 -20.53 8.47
N LEU A 98 -12.00 -20.85 9.57
CA LEU A 98 -12.16 -22.12 10.28
C LEU A 98 -13.35 -22.04 11.26
N PRO A 99 -14.18 -23.11 11.36
CA PRO A 99 -15.40 -23.11 12.17
C PRO A 99 -15.17 -22.92 13.67
N ASP A 100 -13.97 -23.22 14.18
CA ASP A 100 -13.61 -23.13 15.61
C ASP A 100 -12.82 -21.85 15.97
N ALA A 101 -12.53 -20.98 15.00
CA ALA A 101 -11.76 -19.79 15.25
C ALA A 101 -12.62 -18.68 15.87
N THR A 102 -12.11 -18.02 16.91
CA THR A 102 -12.73 -16.80 17.42
C THR A 102 -12.53 -15.69 16.38
N GLN A 103 -13.49 -15.53 15.48
CA GLN A 103 -13.44 -14.60 14.35
C GLN A 103 -12.99 -13.19 14.77
N ALA A 104 -13.47 -12.67 15.90
CA ALA A 104 -13.06 -11.36 16.43
C ALA A 104 -11.54 -11.24 16.70
N ILE A 105 -10.88 -12.29 17.18
CA ILE A 105 -9.44 -12.30 17.44
C ILE A 105 -8.68 -12.31 16.11
N CYS A 106 -9.12 -13.14 15.17
CA CYS A 106 -8.47 -13.31 13.88
C CYS A 106 -8.59 -12.04 13.02
N TYR A 107 -9.72 -11.33 13.07
CA TYR A 107 -9.89 -10.04 12.41
C TYR A 107 -9.01 -8.95 13.00
N SER A 108 -8.92 -8.86 14.32
CA SER A 108 -8.01 -7.92 14.99
C SER A 108 -6.55 -8.19 14.60
N ALA A 109 -6.14 -9.46 14.54
CA ALA A 109 -4.80 -9.84 14.11
C ALA A 109 -4.53 -9.59 12.62
N CYS A 110 -5.53 -9.80 11.76
CA CYS A 110 -5.46 -9.47 10.33
C CYS A 110 -5.31 -7.96 10.13
N SER A 111 -6.20 -7.15 10.73
CA SER A 111 -6.17 -5.68 10.68
C SER A 111 -4.82 -5.14 11.17
N ALA A 112 -4.32 -5.64 12.31
CA ALA A 112 -3.00 -5.25 12.82
C ALA A 112 -1.86 -5.59 11.85
N SER A 113 -1.95 -6.72 11.15
CA SER A 113 -0.95 -7.16 10.17
C SER A 113 -0.97 -6.26 8.92
N VAL A 114 -2.15 -5.95 8.39
CA VAL A 114 -2.31 -5.02 7.24
C VAL A 114 -1.86 -3.61 7.61
N SER A 115 -2.27 -3.10 8.77
CA SER A 115 -1.81 -1.82 9.32
C SER A 115 -0.28 -1.76 9.45
N SER A 116 0.36 -2.83 9.95
CA SER A 116 1.82 -2.91 10.04
C SER A 116 2.49 -2.94 8.67
N ALA A 117 1.90 -3.62 7.67
CA ALA A 117 2.41 -3.63 6.30
C ALA A 117 2.35 -2.22 5.68
N LEU A 118 1.25 -1.50 5.92
CA LEU A 118 1.04 -0.14 5.45
C LEU A 118 2.03 0.85 6.07
N ALA A 119 2.28 0.74 7.38
CA ALA A 119 3.29 1.56 8.05
C ALA A 119 4.71 1.36 7.46
N LEU A 120 5.06 0.12 7.09
CA LEU A 120 6.35 -0.18 6.44
C LEU A 120 6.44 0.41 5.04
N MET A 121 5.37 0.32 4.24
CA MET A 121 5.35 0.93 2.91
C MET A 121 5.40 2.45 2.96
N ASN A 122 4.76 3.05 3.95
CA ASN A 122 4.80 4.49 4.19
C ASN A 122 6.17 4.99 4.66
N ALA A 123 6.97 4.13 5.30
CA ALA A 123 8.34 4.45 5.68
C ALA A 123 9.31 4.45 4.48
N ILE A 124 8.90 3.93 3.33
CA ILE A 124 9.72 3.95 2.11
C ILE A 124 9.64 5.36 1.50
N GLU A 125 10.78 6.04 1.45
CA GLU A 125 10.88 7.36 0.81
C GLU A 125 10.73 7.25 -0.73
N ILE A 126 9.51 7.41 -1.23
CA ILE A 126 9.19 7.27 -2.65
C ILE A 126 10.00 8.26 -3.52
N ARG A 127 10.23 9.49 -3.04
CA ARG A 127 10.98 10.51 -3.78
C ARG A 127 12.35 10.01 -4.24
N SER A 128 13.03 9.32 -3.34
CA SER A 128 14.36 8.76 -3.55
C SER A 128 14.35 7.61 -4.54
N LEU A 129 13.32 6.76 -4.48
CA LEU A 129 13.12 5.69 -5.44
C LEU A 129 12.82 6.21 -6.84
N VAL A 130 12.14 7.35 -7.00
CA VAL A 130 11.88 7.90 -8.33
C VAL A 130 13.16 8.29 -9.07
N HIS A 131 14.18 8.73 -8.34
CA HIS A 131 15.49 9.06 -8.91
C HIS A 131 16.36 7.82 -9.15
N PHE A 132 16.02 6.69 -8.52
CA PHE A 132 16.63 5.38 -8.75
C PHE A 132 15.98 4.67 -9.94
N ASP A 133 14.68 4.37 -9.83
CA ASP A 133 13.85 3.78 -10.86
C ASP A 133 12.37 4.23 -10.71
N PRO A 134 11.82 5.02 -11.65
CA PRO A 134 10.45 5.52 -11.56
C PRO A 134 9.37 4.44 -11.68
N SER A 135 9.67 3.30 -12.32
CA SER A 135 8.74 2.17 -12.43
C SER A 135 8.55 1.50 -11.07
N VAL A 136 9.66 1.24 -10.36
CA VAL A 136 9.65 0.73 -8.98
C VAL A 136 8.86 1.67 -8.05
N ALA A 137 9.14 2.97 -8.12
CA ALA A 137 8.44 3.96 -7.29
C ALA A 137 6.92 3.99 -7.56
N THR A 138 6.51 3.90 -8.82
CA THR A 138 5.09 3.87 -9.21
C THR A 138 4.39 2.61 -8.71
N ARG A 139 5.05 1.45 -8.82
CA ARG A 139 4.50 0.17 -8.35
C ARG A 139 4.34 0.16 -6.83
N ILE A 140 5.34 0.64 -6.08
CA ILE A 140 5.26 0.78 -4.61
C ILE A 140 4.09 1.68 -4.22
N ALA A 141 3.95 2.87 -4.85
CA ALA A 141 2.84 3.76 -4.56
C ALA A 141 1.47 3.10 -4.84
N THR A 142 1.36 2.35 -5.94
CA THR A 142 0.12 1.63 -6.30
C THR A 142 -0.25 0.57 -5.26
N LEU A 143 0.74 -0.22 -4.80
CA LEU A 143 0.53 -1.23 -3.79
C LEU A 143 0.19 -0.65 -2.41
N THR A 144 0.80 0.49 -2.05
CA THR A 144 0.42 1.23 -0.83
C THR A 144 -1.05 1.64 -0.87
N GLY A 145 -1.54 2.14 -2.01
CA GLY A 145 -2.95 2.48 -2.20
C GLY A 145 -3.88 1.27 -2.09
N ALA A 146 -3.50 0.14 -2.67
CA ALA A 146 -4.25 -1.12 -2.56
C ALA A 146 -4.31 -1.62 -1.11
N LEU A 147 -3.18 -1.62 -0.39
CA LEU A 147 -3.13 -1.99 1.03
C LEU A 147 -3.97 -1.06 1.90
N LEU A 148 -3.98 0.24 1.63
CA LEU A 148 -4.82 1.21 2.32
C LEU A 148 -6.32 0.91 2.10
N ALA A 149 -6.72 0.59 0.87
CA ALA A 149 -8.10 0.23 0.56
C ALA A 149 -8.53 -1.04 1.33
N ILE A 150 -7.70 -2.07 1.34
CA ILE A 150 -7.95 -3.31 2.09
C ILE A 150 -8.01 -3.02 3.60
N ASN A 151 -7.08 -2.23 4.14
CA ASN A 151 -7.08 -1.89 5.57
C ASN A 151 -8.38 -1.19 5.99
N ASN A 152 -8.83 -0.22 5.19
CA ASN A 152 -10.06 0.52 5.46
C ASN A 152 -11.31 -0.38 5.35
N ASP A 153 -11.36 -1.29 4.36
CA ASP A 153 -12.48 -2.23 4.23
C ASP A 153 -12.49 -3.23 5.39
N ILE A 154 -11.33 -3.73 5.83
CA ILE A 154 -11.26 -4.57 7.04
C ILE A 154 -11.74 -3.78 8.26
N GLU A 155 -11.18 -2.59 8.53
CA GLU A 155 -11.55 -1.77 9.69
C GLU A 155 -13.04 -1.40 9.73
N ALA A 156 -13.65 -1.08 8.57
CA ALA A 156 -15.08 -0.78 8.47
C ALA A 156 -15.96 -1.97 8.87
N ASN A 157 -15.44 -3.19 8.78
CA ASN A 157 -16.17 -4.41 9.09
C ASN A 157 -15.79 -5.00 10.46
N VAL A 158 -14.67 -4.59 11.06
CA VAL A 158 -14.23 -5.01 12.41
C VAL A 158 -15.27 -4.57 13.45
N GLY A 159 -16.13 -5.51 13.88
CA GLY A 159 -17.16 -5.28 14.90
C GLY A 159 -18.57 -5.72 14.51
N ILE A 160 -18.79 -6.08 13.24
CA ILE A 160 -20.05 -6.70 12.81
C ILE A 160 -20.14 -8.09 13.47
N LYS A 161 -21.30 -8.48 14.03
CA LYS A 161 -21.43 -9.75 14.80
C LYS A 161 -21.86 -10.96 13.97
N ASN A 162 -22.17 -10.77 12.68
CA ASN A 162 -22.74 -11.78 11.79
C ASN A 162 -21.83 -12.06 10.58
N TRP A 163 -20.63 -12.58 10.85
CA TRP A 163 -19.65 -12.90 9.80
C TRP A 163 -19.97 -14.18 9.03
N ASP A 164 -20.89 -15.02 9.52
CA ASP A 164 -21.27 -16.29 8.89
C ASP A 164 -22.23 -16.12 7.69
N THR A 165 -22.26 -14.95 7.06
CA THR A 165 -23.11 -14.71 5.88
C THR A 165 -22.32 -14.91 4.59
N PRO A 166 -22.95 -15.38 3.49
CA PRO A 166 -22.28 -15.55 2.19
C PRO A 166 -21.61 -14.27 1.67
N VAL A 167 -22.10 -13.10 2.08
CA VAL A 167 -21.53 -11.80 1.73
C VAL A 167 -20.13 -11.64 2.35
N PHE A 168 -19.94 -12.03 3.60
CA PHE A 168 -18.63 -11.95 4.26
C PHE A 168 -17.65 -12.97 3.72
N GLU A 169 -18.10 -14.18 3.39
CA GLU A 169 -17.26 -15.20 2.75
C GLU A 169 -16.73 -14.72 1.39
N SER A 170 -17.56 -14.03 0.60
CA SER A 170 -17.13 -13.46 -0.69
C SER A 170 -16.08 -12.35 -0.53
N ARG A 171 -16.24 -11.46 0.45
CA ARG A 171 -15.28 -10.38 0.75
C ARG A 171 -13.97 -10.93 1.26
N PHE A 172 -14.06 -11.95 2.10
CA PHE A 172 -12.92 -12.64 2.66
C PHE A 172 -12.04 -13.26 1.55
N ASN A 173 -12.65 -13.97 0.61
CA ASN A 173 -11.94 -14.54 -0.54
C ASN A 173 -11.31 -13.43 -1.41
N SER A 174 -11.99 -12.29 -1.54
CA SER A 174 -11.43 -11.11 -2.23
C SER A 174 -10.18 -10.59 -1.52
N TRP A 175 -10.24 -10.32 -0.21
CA TRP A 175 -9.10 -9.81 0.55
C TRP A 175 -7.92 -10.78 0.52
N GLU A 176 -8.17 -12.09 0.64
CA GLU A 176 -7.11 -13.08 0.56
C GLU A 176 -6.44 -13.08 -0.83
N SER A 177 -7.23 -13.02 -1.90
CA SER A 177 -6.74 -12.92 -3.27
C SER A 177 -5.90 -11.66 -3.47
N ASP A 178 -6.40 -10.51 -3.01
CA ASP A 178 -5.73 -9.22 -3.16
C ASP A 178 -4.41 -9.17 -2.36
N LEU A 179 -4.41 -9.64 -1.11
CA LEU A 179 -3.18 -9.72 -0.29
C LEU A 179 -2.16 -10.69 -0.92
N SER A 180 -2.62 -11.79 -1.51
CA SER A 180 -1.76 -12.74 -2.22
C SER A 180 -1.12 -12.10 -3.45
N ALA A 181 -1.90 -11.34 -4.23
CA ALA A 181 -1.40 -10.60 -5.39
C ALA A 181 -0.40 -9.50 -4.99
N ILE A 182 -0.70 -8.75 -3.93
CA ILE A 182 0.20 -7.72 -3.38
C ILE A 182 1.51 -8.35 -2.92
N SER A 183 1.46 -9.47 -2.19
CA SER A 183 2.67 -10.20 -1.76
C SER A 183 3.51 -10.66 -2.95
N ALA A 184 2.88 -11.20 -4.00
CA ALA A 184 3.58 -11.61 -5.21
C ALA A 184 4.28 -10.43 -5.90
N GLU A 185 3.58 -9.30 -6.07
CA GLU A 185 4.12 -8.11 -6.70
C GLU A 185 5.26 -7.48 -5.87
N LEU A 186 5.13 -7.42 -4.55
CA LEU A 186 6.20 -6.95 -3.66
C LEU A 186 7.46 -7.80 -3.77
N ARG A 187 7.35 -9.12 -3.97
CA ARG A 187 8.52 -10.00 -4.21
C ARG A 187 9.20 -9.64 -5.52
N VAL A 188 8.45 -9.38 -6.59
CA VAL A 188 9.02 -8.93 -7.88
C VAL A 188 9.74 -7.60 -7.70
N ILE A 189 9.11 -6.63 -7.01
CA ILE A 189 9.73 -5.33 -6.72
C ILE A 189 11.03 -5.50 -5.92
N SER A 190 11.04 -6.34 -4.89
CA SER A 190 12.25 -6.61 -4.11
C SER A 190 13.39 -7.12 -4.99
N GLN A 191 13.10 -8.08 -5.87
CA GLN A 191 14.09 -8.63 -6.80
C GLN A 191 14.57 -7.60 -7.82
N ASP A 192 13.67 -6.74 -8.31
CA ASP A 192 14.02 -5.69 -9.27
C ASP A 192 14.94 -4.64 -8.63
N ILE A 193 14.65 -4.23 -7.38
CA ILE A 193 15.53 -3.31 -6.64
C ILE A 193 16.91 -3.93 -6.43
N GLU A 194 16.97 -5.20 -6.02
CA GLU A 194 18.24 -5.93 -5.84
C GLU A 194 19.06 -5.98 -7.15
N ARG A 195 18.42 -6.37 -8.27
CA ARG A 195 19.08 -6.40 -9.59
C ARG A 195 19.56 -5.03 -10.05
N LEU A 196 18.79 -3.97 -9.78
CA LEU A 196 19.15 -2.61 -10.16
C LEU A 196 20.35 -2.10 -9.35
N ILE A 197 20.43 -2.46 -8.06
CA ILE A 197 21.59 -2.15 -7.21
C ILE A 197 22.83 -2.87 -7.74
N GLU A 198 22.75 -4.16 -8.03
CA GLU A 198 23.86 -4.96 -8.56
C GLU A 198 24.42 -4.41 -9.89
N ARG A 199 23.56 -3.85 -10.74
CA ARG A 199 23.97 -3.22 -12.01
C ARG A 199 24.62 -1.84 -11.83
N SER A 200 24.42 -1.23 -10.67
CA SER A 200 24.87 0.13 -10.37
C SER A 200 26.15 0.17 -9.52
N SER A 201 26.53 -0.97 -8.94
CA SER A 201 27.79 -1.22 -8.21
C SER A 201 28.91 -1.68 -9.14
#